data_AF-A0AAV7KAT3-F1
#
_entry.id   AF-A0AAV7KAT3-F1
#
_cell.length_a   1.000
_cell.length_b   1.000
_cell.length_c   1.000
_cell.angle_alpha   90.00
_cell.angle_beta   90.00
_cell.angle_gamma   90.00
#
_symmetry.space_group_name_H-M   'P 1'
#
loop_
_entity.id
_entity.type
_entity.pdbx_description
1 polymer ?
#
loop_
_entity_poly.entity_id
_entity_poly.type
_entity_poly.pdbx_seq_one_letter_code
_entity_poly.pdbx_strand_id
1 'polypeptide(L)'
;MASFEEAGRYLRSGTKNLVNEVGREGKKQVWIIDESENENKGFLLATILQQKGDRFEVEMEDRTRRDVYIEDTEQMNPIKFDKSEDMAELTYLNEASVLHNLKQRYQSNLIYTYSGLFCVTINPYKVFPIYTDKVVQMYRGKKRCELPPHIYGITDQAYQQVLRSKYLLFVCLFVMYFN
;
A
#
# COMPACT_ATOMS: atom_id res chain seq x y z
N MET A 1 11.69 7.43 -22.49
CA MET A 1 10.69 6.63 -21.74
C MET A 1 10.44 5.36 -22.54
N ALA A 2 11.17 4.28 -22.24
CA ALA A 2 11.00 3.00 -22.93
C ALA A 2 9.66 2.36 -22.53
N SER A 3 8.97 1.79 -23.50
CA SER A 3 7.56 1.41 -23.48
C SER A 3 7.22 0.38 -22.40
N PHE A 4 6.54 0.86 -21.38
CA PHE A 4 5.84 0.10 -20.33
C PHE A 4 4.55 -0.58 -20.83
N GLU A 5 4.42 -0.87 -22.14
CA GLU A 5 3.12 -0.99 -22.81
C GLU A 5 2.14 -1.99 -22.17
N GLU A 6 2.62 -3.18 -21.78
CA GLU A 6 1.78 -4.21 -21.18
C GLU A 6 2.05 -4.42 -19.69
N ALA A 7 3.33 -4.58 -19.31
CA ALA A 7 3.73 -4.77 -17.91
C ALA A 7 3.49 -3.53 -17.03
N GLY A 8 3.56 -2.32 -17.59
CA GLY A 8 3.45 -1.08 -16.81
C GLY A 8 2.10 -0.88 -16.16
N ARG A 9 1.03 -1.43 -16.75
CA ARG A 9 -0.32 -1.41 -16.18
C ARG A 9 -0.39 -2.12 -14.83
N TYR A 10 0.49 -3.10 -14.61
CA TYR A 10 0.55 -3.92 -13.41
C TYR A 10 1.68 -3.53 -12.46
N LEU A 11 2.56 -2.61 -12.89
CA LEU A 11 3.70 -2.16 -12.09
C LEU A 11 3.44 -0.77 -11.49
N ARG A 12 2.76 0.13 -12.20
CA ARG A 12 2.48 1.49 -11.73
C ARG A 12 1.02 1.84 -11.92
N SER A 13 0.41 2.42 -10.89
CA SER A 13 -0.93 2.99 -11.03
C SER A 13 -0.87 4.14 -12.04
N GLY A 14 -1.69 4.09 -13.08
CA GLY A 14 -1.81 5.23 -14.00
C GLY A 14 -2.24 6.47 -13.23
N THR A 15 -1.61 7.62 -13.48
CA THR A 15 -1.82 8.92 -12.83
C THR A 15 -3.24 9.49 -12.92
N LYS A 16 -4.21 8.72 -13.45
CA LYS A 16 -5.56 9.16 -13.84
C LYS A 16 -6.59 9.20 -12.70
N ASN A 17 -6.28 8.69 -11.49
CA ASN A 17 -7.30 8.66 -10.42
C ASN A 17 -7.31 9.89 -9.51
N LEU A 18 -6.37 10.84 -9.65
CA LEU A 18 -6.35 12.07 -8.85
C LEU A 18 -7.56 12.99 -9.13
N VAL A 19 -8.27 12.81 -10.25
CA VAL A 19 -9.32 13.73 -10.69
C VAL A 19 -10.69 13.43 -10.05
N ASN A 20 -10.94 12.19 -9.59
CA ASN A 20 -12.25 11.81 -9.05
C ASN A 20 -12.40 11.98 -7.53
N GLU A 21 -11.32 12.33 -6.81
CA GLU A 21 -11.30 12.30 -5.33
C GLU A 21 -11.02 13.67 -4.68
N VAL A 22 -10.97 14.74 -5.49
CA VAL A 22 -10.81 16.14 -5.04
C VAL A 22 -11.93 16.59 -4.08
N GLY A 23 -13.05 15.85 -4.01
CA GLY A 23 -14.17 16.13 -3.11
C GLY A 23 -13.97 15.74 -1.63
N ARG A 24 -12.86 15.08 -1.26
CA ARG A 24 -12.61 14.64 0.12
C ARG A 24 -11.60 15.50 0.90
N GLU A 25 -10.97 16.50 0.28
CA GLU A 25 -9.85 17.28 0.84
C GLU A 25 -10.17 18.18 2.07
N GLY A 26 -11.38 18.11 2.64
CA GLY A 26 -11.76 18.92 3.80
C GLY A 26 -12.33 18.15 5.00
N LYS A 27 -12.51 16.83 4.89
CA LYS A 27 -13.16 16.03 5.95
C LYS A 27 -12.11 15.24 6.74
N LYS A 28 -12.09 15.42 8.06
CA LYS A 28 -11.22 14.62 8.95
C LYS A 28 -11.77 13.19 9.00
N GLN A 29 -11.02 12.25 8.45
CA GLN A 29 -11.36 10.83 8.46
C GLN A 29 -10.47 10.09 9.45
N VAL A 30 -11.02 9.05 10.05
CA VAL A 30 -10.35 8.18 11.01
C VAL A 30 -10.67 6.72 10.71
N TRP A 31 -9.75 5.85 11.12
CA TRP A 31 -9.97 4.42 11.18
C TRP A 31 -10.58 4.09 12.53
N ILE A 32 -11.64 3.30 12.52
CA ILE A 32 -12.24 2.74 13.73
C ILE A 32 -11.83 1.29 13.82
N ILE A 33 -11.36 0.88 14.99
CA ILE A 33 -11.06 -0.52 15.30
C ILE A 33 -12.41 -1.17 15.62
N ASP A 34 -12.93 -2.02 14.72
CA ASP A 34 -14.16 -2.78 15.02
C ASP A 34 -13.78 -4.12 15.65
N GLU A 35 -13.98 -4.24 16.96
CA GLU A 35 -13.77 -5.47 17.71
C GLU A 35 -14.95 -6.45 17.62
N SER A 36 -16.07 -6.06 16.99
CA SER A 36 -17.24 -6.95 16.91
C SER A 36 -16.98 -8.15 15.98
N GLU A 37 -17.32 -9.36 16.46
CA GLU A 37 -17.06 -10.67 15.85
C GLU A 37 -17.79 -10.94 14.50
N ASN A 38 -18.18 -9.91 13.75
CA ASN A 38 -18.74 -10.11 12.41
C ASN A 38 -17.64 -10.45 11.40
N GLU A 39 -18.02 -11.15 10.32
CA GLU A 39 -17.17 -11.76 9.29
C GLU A 39 -16.22 -10.78 8.56
N ASN A 40 -16.31 -9.48 8.85
CA ASN A 40 -15.52 -8.40 8.27
C ASN A 40 -14.57 -7.78 9.33
N LYS A 41 -13.81 -8.63 10.03
CA LYS A 41 -12.77 -8.20 11.00
C LYS A 41 -11.85 -7.14 10.38
N GLY A 42 -11.73 -5.98 11.00
CA GLY A 42 -10.68 -5.02 10.64
C GLY A 42 -11.00 -3.55 10.96
N PHE A 43 -10.35 -2.69 10.19
CA PHE A 43 -10.41 -1.24 10.34
C PHE A 43 -11.47 -0.64 9.43
N LEU A 44 -12.43 0.07 10.02
CA LEU A 44 -13.51 0.71 9.28
C LEU A 44 -13.22 2.18 9.04
N LEU A 45 -13.57 2.67 7.85
CA LEU A 45 -13.42 4.08 7.51
C LEU A 45 -14.61 4.89 8.04
N ALA A 46 -14.31 5.99 8.73
CA ALA A 46 -15.35 6.89 9.20
C ALA A 46 -14.95 8.36 9.06
N THR A 47 -15.96 9.21 8.94
CA THR A 47 -15.80 10.67 8.89
C THR A 47 -16.19 11.27 10.22
N ILE A 48 -15.33 12.09 10.82
CA ILE A 48 -15.66 12.81 12.05
C ILE A 48 -16.64 13.93 11.70
N LEU A 49 -17.83 13.91 12.33
CA LEU A 49 -18.80 14.99 12.26
C LEU A 49 -18.57 16.01 13.38
N GLN A 50 -18.46 15.52 14.62
CA GLN A 50 -18.30 16.35 15.81
C GLN A 50 -17.44 15.64 16.86
N GLN A 51 -16.67 16.43 17.62
CA GLN A 51 -16.00 15.96 18.83
C GLN A 51 -16.81 16.38 20.06
N LYS A 52 -17.24 15.41 20.86
CA LYS A 52 -17.95 15.60 22.13
C LYS A 52 -17.05 15.10 23.26
N GLY A 53 -16.17 15.96 23.75
CA GLY A 53 -15.23 15.61 24.82
C GLY A 53 -14.25 14.51 24.41
N ASP A 54 -14.41 13.33 25.01
CA ASP A 54 -13.61 12.11 24.83
C ASP A 54 -14.14 11.17 23.73
N ARG A 55 -15.24 11.56 23.06
CA ARG A 55 -15.86 10.79 21.98
C ARG A 55 -15.95 11.56 20.68
N PHE A 56 -15.84 10.85 19.57
CA PHE A 56 -16.17 11.34 18.24
C PHE A 56 -17.55 10.83 17.80
N GLU A 57 -18.42 11.75 17.37
CA GLU A 57 -19.60 11.41 16.57
C GLU A 57 -19.11 11.22 15.13
N VAL A 58 -19.17 9.98 14.65
CA VAL A 58 -18.62 9.55 13.36
C VAL A 58 -19.72 9.05 12.44
N GLU A 59 -19.57 9.36 11.15
CA GLU A 59 -20.41 8.83 10.07
C GLU A 59 -19.62 7.77 9.28
N MET A 60 -20.14 6.54 9.27
CA MET A 60 -19.58 5.41 8.53
C MET A 60 -19.91 5.51 7.04
N GLU A 61 -19.26 4.69 6.20
CA GLU A 61 -19.57 4.61 4.76
C GLU A 61 -21.05 4.28 4.48
N ASP A 62 -21.68 3.47 5.34
CA ASP A 62 -23.10 3.09 5.25
C ASP A 62 -24.06 4.21 5.66
N ARG A 63 -23.57 5.43 5.90
CA ARG A 63 -24.30 6.59 6.44
C ARG A 63 -24.87 6.36 7.85
N THR A 64 -24.46 5.30 8.51
CA THR A 64 -24.77 5.04 9.90
C THR A 64 -23.92 5.96 10.78
N ARG A 65 -24.53 6.50 11.83
CA ARG A 65 -23.83 7.33 12.81
C ARG A 65 -23.59 6.52 14.07
N ARG A 66 -22.38 6.63 14.62
CA ARG A 66 -21.99 6.01 15.88
C ARG A 66 -21.17 7.02 16.69
N ASP A 67 -21.23 6.90 18.00
CA ASP A 67 -20.29 7.57 18.89
C ASP A 67 -19.19 6.56 19.24
N VAL A 68 -17.94 6.92 19.00
CA VAL A 68 -16.76 6.09 19.31
C VAL A 68 -15.82 6.85 20.22
N TYR A 69 -15.09 6.14 21.09
CA TYR A 69 -14.05 6.76 21.89
C TYR A 69 -12.86 7.12 21.03
N ILE A 70 -12.18 8.22 21.38
CA ILE A 70 -11.01 8.68 20.64
C ILE A 70 -9.88 7.63 20.68
N GLU A 71 -9.77 6.86 21.76
CA GLU A 71 -8.76 5.81 21.94
C GLU A 71 -8.93 4.61 20.98
N ASP A 72 -10.17 4.34 20.55
CA ASP A 72 -10.49 3.27 19.60
C ASP A 72 -10.35 3.72 18.13
N THR A 73 -9.74 4.89 17.90
CA THR A 73 -9.57 5.47 16.57
C THR A 73 -8.11 5.66 16.21
N GLU A 74 -7.76 5.34 14.97
CA GLU A 74 -6.47 5.65 14.39
C GLU A 74 -6.56 6.75 13.32
N GLN A 75 -5.52 7.57 13.21
CA GLN A 75 -5.48 8.65 12.23
C GLN A 75 -5.37 8.11 10.80
N MET A 76 -6.13 8.67 9.88
CA MET A 76 -6.05 8.29 8.47
C MET A 76 -5.02 9.15 7.73
N ASN A 77 -4.27 8.52 6.82
CA ASN A 77 -3.42 9.25 5.89
C ASN A 77 -4.27 10.06 4.89
N PRO A 78 -3.83 11.27 4.51
CA PRO A 78 -4.46 12.00 3.41
C PRO A 78 -4.46 11.19 2.11
N ILE A 79 -5.49 11.37 1.28
CA ILE A 79 -5.72 10.62 0.02
C ILE A 79 -4.56 10.72 -0.98
N LYS A 80 -3.74 11.77 -0.88
CA LYS A 80 -2.51 11.89 -1.68
C LYS A 80 -1.54 10.71 -1.50
N PHE A 81 -1.66 9.96 -0.41
CA PHE A 81 -0.85 8.78 -0.11
C PHE A 81 -1.53 7.45 -0.49
N ASP A 82 -2.74 7.50 -1.09
CA ASP A 82 -3.41 6.31 -1.57
C ASP A 82 -2.57 5.63 -2.65
N LYS A 83 -2.48 4.30 -2.56
CA LYS A 83 -1.67 3.45 -3.44
C LYS A 83 -0.19 3.81 -3.48
N SER A 84 0.37 4.35 -2.39
CA SER A 84 1.81 4.63 -2.29
C SER A 84 2.67 3.42 -2.69
N GLU A 85 3.74 3.66 -3.45
CA GLU A 85 4.71 2.64 -3.87
C GLU A 85 5.58 2.17 -2.68
N ASP A 86 5.84 3.05 -1.70
CA ASP A 86 6.54 2.75 -0.46
C ASP A 86 5.70 3.19 0.76
N MET A 87 5.37 2.23 1.63
CA MET A 87 4.59 2.49 2.84
C MET A 87 5.40 3.22 3.92
N ALA A 88 6.73 3.22 3.84
CA ALA A 88 7.56 4.02 4.73
C ALA A 88 7.41 5.54 4.50
N GLU A 89 6.81 5.95 3.38
CA GLU A 89 6.54 7.35 3.06
C GLU A 89 5.17 7.84 3.60
N LEU A 90 4.36 6.95 4.19
CA LEU A 90 3.09 7.32 4.82
C LEU A 90 3.33 8.24 6.03
N THR A 91 2.43 9.20 6.24
CA THR A 91 2.52 10.11 7.40
C THR A 91 2.18 9.41 8.71
N TYR A 92 1.14 8.58 8.69
CA TYR A 92 0.70 7.76 9.81
C TYR A 92 0.92 6.29 9.46
N LEU A 93 1.94 5.67 10.05
CA LEU A 93 2.22 4.26 9.86
C LEU A 93 1.49 3.45 10.94
N ASN A 94 0.18 3.27 10.75
CA ASN A 94 -0.66 2.43 11.58
C ASN A 94 -1.12 1.19 10.82
N GLU A 95 -1.62 0.20 11.55
CA GLU A 95 -2.04 -1.09 10.97
C GLU A 95 -3.15 -0.90 9.95
N ALA A 96 -4.09 0.01 10.23
CA ALA A 96 -5.19 0.34 9.33
C ALA A 96 -4.71 0.90 7.98
N SER A 97 -3.77 1.84 7.98
CA SER A 97 -3.27 2.45 6.75
C SER A 97 -2.45 1.49 5.92
N VAL A 98 -1.66 0.62 6.56
CA VAL A 98 -0.90 -0.43 5.87
C VAL A 98 -1.87 -1.38 5.18
N LEU A 99 -2.88 -1.88 5.91
CA LEU A 99 -3.89 -2.77 5.34
C LEU A 99 -4.67 -2.10 4.20
N HIS A 100 -5.07 -0.85 4.39
CA HIS A 100 -5.81 -0.09 3.38
C HIS A 100 -5.00 0.08 2.09
N ASN A 101 -3.73 0.49 2.19
CA ASN A 101 -2.87 0.68 1.03
C ASN A 101 -2.66 -0.64 0.28
N LEU A 102 -2.37 -1.73 0.99
CA LEU A 102 -2.20 -3.05 0.39
C LEU A 102 -3.49 -3.52 -0.31
N LYS A 103 -4.66 -3.33 0.31
CA LYS A 103 -5.97 -3.67 -0.26
C LYS A 103 -6.25 -2.89 -1.55
N GLN A 104 -6.09 -1.57 -1.53
CA GLN A 104 -6.31 -0.72 -2.70
C GLN A 104 -5.34 -1.03 -3.86
N ARG A 105 -4.07 -1.30 -3.55
CA ARG A 105 -3.05 -1.69 -4.53
C ARG A 105 -3.38 -3.04 -5.16
N TYR A 106 -3.73 -4.03 -4.35
CA TYR A 106 -4.12 -5.36 -4.82
C TYR A 106 -5.36 -5.29 -5.73
N GLN A 107 -6.39 -4.53 -5.34
CA GLN A 107 -7.58 -4.29 -6.18
C GLN A 107 -7.24 -3.59 -7.50
N SER A 108 -6.15 -2.83 -7.55
CA SER A 108 -5.64 -2.17 -8.75
C SER A 108 -4.66 -3.05 -9.55
N ASN A 109 -4.55 -4.34 -9.22
CA ASN A 109 -3.60 -5.30 -9.80
C ASN A 109 -2.11 -4.92 -9.61
N LEU A 110 -1.80 -4.21 -8.52
CA LEU A 110 -0.44 -3.88 -8.11
C LEU A 110 -0.05 -4.80 -6.95
N ILE A 111 0.69 -5.86 -7.25
CA ILE A 111 0.96 -6.94 -6.29
C ILE A 111 2.18 -6.70 -5.41
N TYR A 112 3.10 -5.85 -5.86
CA TYR A 112 4.33 -5.50 -5.15
C TYR A 112 4.18 -4.14 -4.49
N THR A 113 4.58 -4.05 -3.23
CA THR A 113 4.59 -2.80 -2.47
C THR A 113 5.85 -2.77 -1.60
N TYR A 114 6.56 -1.65 -1.58
CA TYR A 114 7.67 -1.51 -0.66
C TYR A 114 7.19 -1.08 0.74
N SER A 115 7.96 -1.47 1.74
CA SER A 115 7.83 -0.99 3.11
C SER A 115 9.23 -0.80 3.68
N GLY A 116 9.83 0.36 3.42
CA GLY A 116 11.17 0.67 3.93
C GLY A 116 12.24 -0.25 3.35
N LEU A 117 12.68 -1.28 4.07
CA LEU A 117 13.63 -2.27 3.52
C LEU A 117 12.94 -3.51 2.94
N PHE A 118 11.66 -3.70 3.23
CA PHE A 118 10.91 -4.89 2.84
C PHE A 118 10.20 -4.70 1.50
N CYS A 119 10.01 -5.81 0.80
CA CYS A 119 9.14 -5.88 -0.38
C CYS A 119 7.99 -6.83 -0.05
N VAL A 120 6.80 -6.27 0.13
CA VAL A 120 5.58 -7.01 0.37
C VAL A 120 5.00 -7.43 -0.98
N THR A 121 4.70 -8.72 -1.11
CA THR A 121 4.08 -9.30 -2.31
C THR A 121 2.83 -10.06 -1.93
N ILE A 122 1.71 -9.74 -2.58
CA ILE A 122 0.45 -10.46 -2.40
C ILE A 122 0.26 -11.41 -3.58
N ASN A 123 -0.08 -12.67 -3.31
CA ASN A 123 -0.29 -13.67 -4.35
C ASN A 123 -1.47 -13.28 -5.26
N PRO A 124 -1.25 -13.06 -6.58
CA PRO A 124 -2.31 -12.67 -7.50
C PRO A 124 -3.30 -13.79 -7.86
N TYR A 125 -2.95 -15.06 -7.62
CA TYR A 125 -3.68 -16.24 -8.11
C TYR A 125 -3.98 -16.24 -9.63
N LYS A 126 -3.25 -15.42 -10.40
CA LYS A 126 -3.41 -15.21 -11.84
C LYS A 126 -2.02 -14.97 -12.44
N VAL A 127 -1.88 -15.24 -13.74
CA VAL A 127 -0.62 -14.99 -14.47
C VAL A 127 -0.54 -13.53 -14.87
N PHE A 128 0.59 -12.88 -14.58
CA PHE A 128 0.86 -11.48 -14.90
C PHE A 128 2.01 -11.36 -15.92
N PRO A 129 1.90 -10.48 -16.93
CA PRO A 129 2.95 -10.28 -17.95
C PRO A 129 4.11 -9.39 -17.44
N ILE A 130 4.51 -9.54 -16.17
CA ILE A 130 5.55 -8.73 -15.51
C ILE A 130 6.91 -9.42 -15.43
N TYR A 131 6.98 -10.73 -15.71
CA TYR A 131 8.20 -11.53 -15.60
C TYR A 131 8.91 -11.74 -16.94
N THR A 132 8.69 -10.86 -17.93
CA THR A 132 9.33 -10.99 -19.24
C THR A 132 10.77 -10.48 -19.23
N ASP A 133 11.60 -10.97 -20.15
CA ASP A 133 13.00 -10.53 -20.30
C ASP A 133 13.16 -9.02 -20.48
N LYS A 134 12.17 -8.39 -21.13
CA LYS A 134 12.11 -6.93 -21.30
C LYS A 134 12.08 -6.22 -19.94
N VAL A 135 11.31 -6.74 -18.98
CA VAL A 135 11.23 -6.18 -17.63
C VAL A 135 12.54 -6.44 -16.88
N VAL A 136 13.14 -7.62 -17.00
CA VAL A 136 14.46 -7.90 -16.39
C VAL A 136 15.51 -6.89 -16.85
N GLN A 137 15.60 -6.64 -18.16
CA GLN A 137 16.53 -5.67 -18.72
C GLN A 137 16.27 -4.23 -18.25
N MET A 138 15.00 -3.89 -18.01
CA MET A 138 14.60 -2.57 -17.49
C MET A 138 15.07 -2.34 -16.05
N TYR A 139 14.99 -3.36 -15.19
CA TYR A 139 15.40 -3.25 -13.77
C TYR A 139 16.91 -3.30 -13.55
N ARG A 140 17.67 -3.77 -14.55
CA ARG A 140 19.12 -3.95 -14.43
C ARG A 140 19.85 -2.62 -14.22
N GLY A 141 20.60 -2.51 -13.12
CA GLY A 141 21.42 -1.35 -12.79
C GLY A 141 20.63 -0.09 -12.45
N LYS A 142 19.32 -0.22 -12.19
CA LYS A 142 18.45 0.89 -11.82
C LYS A 142 18.34 1.03 -10.31
N LYS A 143 18.23 2.27 -9.85
CA LYS A 143 17.99 2.54 -8.43
C LYS A 143 16.53 2.23 -8.07
N ARG A 144 16.32 1.77 -6.84
CA ARG A 144 15.00 1.42 -6.33
C ARG A 144 13.97 2.55 -6.44
N CYS A 145 14.36 3.80 -6.21
CA CYS A 145 13.44 4.95 -6.27
C CYS A 145 13.02 5.32 -7.71
N GLU A 146 13.73 4.84 -8.73
CA GLU A 146 13.44 5.19 -10.14
C GLU A 146 12.35 4.31 -10.75
N LEU A 147 12.21 3.09 -10.24
CA LEU A 147 11.32 2.07 -10.77
C LEU A 147 10.24 1.69 -9.76
N PRO A 148 9.07 1.25 -10.24
CA PRO A 148 8.01 0.78 -9.37
C PRO A 148 8.45 -0.44 -8.54
N PRO A 149 7.71 -0.77 -7.47
CA PRO A 149 8.02 -1.92 -6.64
C PRO A 149 8.00 -3.22 -7.43
N HIS A 150 9.09 -3.99 -7.35
CA HIS A 150 9.19 -5.30 -7.97
C HIS A 150 10.33 -6.12 -7.35
N ILE A 151 10.20 -7.45 -7.36
CA ILE A 151 11.24 -8.35 -6.84
C ILE A 151 12.59 -8.17 -7.56
N TYR A 152 12.56 -7.86 -8.87
CA TYR A 152 13.76 -7.59 -9.66
C TYR A 152 14.55 -6.37 -9.18
N GLY A 153 13.89 -5.38 -8.57
CA GLY A 153 14.59 -4.24 -7.96
C GLY A 153 15.41 -4.67 -6.74
N ILE A 154 14.86 -5.56 -5.91
CA ILE A 154 15.55 -6.10 -4.73
C ILE A 154 16.71 -7.01 -5.15
N THR A 155 16.50 -7.89 -6.13
CA THR A 155 17.53 -8.82 -6.59
C THR A 155 18.67 -8.11 -7.33
N ASP A 156 18.38 -7.11 -8.18
CA ASP A 156 19.44 -6.33 -8.83
C ASP A 156 20.24 -5.52 -7.79
N GLN A 157 19.57 -4.90 -6.81
CA GLN A 157 20.26 -4.21 -5.73
C GLN A 157 21.19 -5.13 -4.95
N ALA A 158 20.71 -6.32 -4.55
CA ALA A 158 21.54 -7.32 -3.87
C ALA A 158 22.71 -7.77 -4.75
N TYR A 159 22.47 -8.03 -6.04
CA TYR A 159 23.51 -8.44 -6.98
C TYR A 159 24.60 -7.37 -7.16
N GLN A 160 24.22 -6.11 -7.35
CA GLN A 160 25.16 -5.00 -7.45
C GLN A 160 25.99 -4.82 -6.16
N GLN A 161 25.38 -5.05 -5.00
CA GLN A 161 26.09 -4.98 -3.72
C GLN A 161 27.11 -6.12 -3.55
N VAL A 162 26.78 -7.35 -3.97
CA VAL A 162 27.73 -8.48 -4.01
C VAL A 162 28.87 -8.23 -4.99
N LEU A 163 28.61 -7.58 -6.13
CA LEU A 163 29.68 -7.23 -7.08
C LEU A 163 30.62 -6.16 -6.53
N ARG A 164 30.09 -5.20 -5.77
CA ARG A 164 30.88 -4.10 -5.18
C ARG A 164 31.60 -4.50 -3.89
N SER A 165 31.00 -5.40 -3.11
CA SER A 165 31.45 -5.75 -1.76
C SER A 165 31.74 -7.24 -1.66
N LYS A 166 32.81 -7.65 -1.00
CA LYS A 166 33.15 -9.07 -0.80
C LYS A 166 32.32 -9.75 0.31
N TYR A 167 31.10 -9.28 0.58
CA TYR A 167 30.24 -9.82 1.61
C TYR A 167 29.11 -10.65 0.99
N LEU A 168 28.74 -11.73 1.68
CA LEU A 168 27.59 -12.55 1.32
C LEU A 168 26.30 -11.82 1.70
N LEU A 169 25.37 -11.72 0.75
CA LEU A 169 24.04 -11.15 0.96
C LEU A 169 23.00 -12.27 0.93
N PHE A 170 22.03 -12.16 1.83
CA PHE A 170 20.90 -13.07 1.93
C PHE A 170 19.62 -12.33 1.59
N VAL A 171 18.79 -12.94 0.75
CA VAL A 171 17.42 -12.48 0.48
C VAL A 171 16.48 -13.49 1.13
N CYS A 172 15.78 -13.06 2.18
CA CYS A 172 14.83 -13.90 2.91
C CYS A 172 13.42 -13.72 2.34
N LEU A 173 12.75 -14.82 1.98
CA LEU A 173 11.34 -14.83 1.62
C LEU A 173 10.53 -15.35 2.80
N PHE A 174 9.73 -14.49 3.40
CA PHE A 174 8.77 -14.88 4.43
C PHE A 174 7.41 -15.14 3.78
N VAL A 175 6.94 -16.38 3.85
CA VAL A 175 5.62 -16.76 3.36
C VAL A 175 4.68 -16.81 4.54
N MET A 176 3.69 -15.92 4.55
CA MET A 176 2.62 -15.92 5.55
C MET A 176 1.41 -16.65 4.97
N TYR A 177 0.93 -17.66 5.70
CA TYR A 177 -0.32 -18.34 5.39
C TYR A 177 -1.38 -17.83 6.37
N PHE A 178 -2.43 -17.22 5.84
CA PHE A 178 -3.64 -16.89 6.60
C PHE A 178 -4.59 -18.09 6.48
N ASN A 179 -4.91 -18.73 7.61
CA ASN A 179 -5.87 -19.84 7.72
C ASN A 179 -7.30 -19.31 7.82
#